data_AF-A0A2M8YL38-F1
#
_entry.id   AF-A0A2M8YL38-F1
#
_cell.length_a   1.000
_cell.length_b   1.000
_cell.length_c   1.000
_cell.angle_alpha   90.00
_cell.angle_beta   90.00
_cell.angle_gamma   90.00
#
_symmetry.space_group_name_H-M   'P 1'
#
loop_
_entity.id
_entity.type
_entity.pdbx_description
1 polymer ?
#
loop_
_entity_poly.entity_id
_entity_poly.type
_entity_poly.pdbx_seq_one_letter_code
_entity_poly.pdbx_strand_id
1 'polypeptide(L)'
;MNLSQLLLILRAHKKLILVTLLVTVLGTLSVSLLLPKTYKATSSLLLNYKGVDPLTGLAMPGQLLPGFMATQIDIISSKNVALRVVDHLKLAESPAVIAQFNEATEGKGGTVRDWLADLLLKKVEIVPSRESSVVDISFKGSDPQFVAAVANAFADEYQKTSIQLKVDPMRRVSTYFSEQTKLLRDNLEVAQSKLSKYQQDNGIVSVDNRLDVESNRLNDLSAQLVMAQGQSMEASSRQRMAQGSNGMASPDVSSNPLIQNLKIGLGNAEGKLAEIAQRLGRNHPQYESAKAEVDKLRADLREQLANTSSSVGNNAQILQQREAAVRAALQAQKAKVLELNRTRDEMGVLMKDVESAQRAFDVTSQRLSQTRIEGQAEQSDISVLNPAVPPIDPAGPRVLLNTLLSIFLGTLLGVGLAIVIEMLYRRVRSEADLQETLQIPVFGAIDWNANKSPRKKGALNGILPRRLRLR
;
A
#
# COMPACT_ATOMS: atom_id res chain seq x y z
N MET A 1 -29.04 11.36 73.90
CA MET A 1 -28.50 9.98 73.95
C MET A 1 -27.01 10.04 74.26
N ASN A 2 -26.63 9.67 75.48
CA ASN A 2 -25.23 9.53 75.88
C ASN A 2 -24.68 8.14 75.50
N LEU A 3 -23.34 8.02 75.37
CA LEU A 3 -22.67 6.76 75.02
C LEU A 3 -23.00 5.62 76.01
N SER A 4 -23.20 5.97 77.28
CA SER A 4 -23.63 5.05 78.35
C SER A 4 -25.05 4.51 78.12
N GLN A 5 -26.00 5.34 77.68
CA GLN A 5 -27.36 4.92 77.35
C GLN A 5 -27.37 3.95 76.16
N LEU A 6 -26.56 4.21 75.13
CA LEU A 6 -26.44 3.33 73.96
C LEU A 6 -25.92 1.94 74.35
N LEU A 7 -24.92 1.85 75.23
CA LEU A 7 -24.42 0.58 75.75
C LEU A 7 -25.46 -0.18 76.59
N LEU A 8 -26.28 0.53 77.38
CA LEU A 8 -27.37 -0.08 78.14
C LEU A 8 -28.47 -0.65 77.23
N ILE A 9 -28.84 0.07 76.16
CA ILE A 9 -29.80 -0.39 75.15
C ILE A 9 -29.29 -1.65 74.46
N LEU A 10 -28.03 -1.66 74.03
CA LEU A 10 -27.38 -2.83 73.43
C LEU A 10 -27.39 -4.04 74.38
N ARG A 11 -27.04 -3.82 75.65
CA ARG A 11 -26.99 -4.90 76.66
C ARG A 11 -28.37 -5.48 76.95
N ALA A 12 -29.41 -4.65 76.93
CA ALA A 12 -30.78 -5.07 77.15
C ALA A 12 -31.36 -5.84 75.97
N HIS A 13 -31.09 -5.37 74.75
CA HIS A 13 -31.56 -5.98 73.52
C HIS A 13 -30.57 -7.00 72.93
N LYS A 14 -29.56 -7.44 73.69
CA LYS A 14 -28.56 -8.42 73.23
C LYS A 14 -29.16 -9.71 72.65
N LYS A 15 -30.32 -10.15 73.15
CA LYS A 15 -31.03 -11.32 72.60
C LYS A 15 -31.60 -11.04 71.22
N LEU A 16 -32.18 -9.86 71.02
CA LEU A 16 -32.69 -9.41 69.73
C LEU A 16 -31.54 -9.31 68.72
N ILE A 17 -30.45 -8.62 69.09
CA ILE A 17 -29.27 -8.45 68.23
C ILE A 17 -28.67 -9.82 67.85
N LEU A 18 -28.58 -10.75 68.81
CA LEU A 18 -28.06 -12.09 68.55
C LEU A 18 -29.00 -12.91 67.68
N VAL A 19 -30.32 -12.82 67.87
CA VAL A 19 -31.31 -13.52 67.01
C VAL A 19 -31.29 -12.96 65.59
N THR A 20 -31.26 -11.63 65.40
CA THR A 20 -31.20 -11.03 64.05
C THR A 20 -29.89 -11.38 63.34
N LEU A 21 -28.77 -11.36 64.06
CA LEU A 21 -27.48 -11.83 63.55
C LEU A 21 -27.54 -13.31 63.15
N LEU A 22 -28.09 -14.18 64.00
CA LEU A 22 -28.14 -15.61 63.75
C LEU A 22 -29.06 -15.93 62.56
N VAL A 23 -30.21 -15.26 62.45
CA VAL A 23 -31.13 -15.41 61.31
C VAL A 23 -30.49 -14.93 60.00
N THR A 24 -29.81 -13.78 60.00
CA THR A 24 -29.15 -13.25 58.79
C THR A 24 -27.98 -14.12 58.35
N VAL A 25 -27.15 -14.60 59.28
CA VAL A 25 -26.03 -15.50 59.00
C VAL A 25 -26.50 -16.88 58.54
N LEU A 26 -27.47 -17.50 59.23
CA LEU A 26 -28.01 -18.79 58.80
C LEU A 26 -28.75 -18.67 57.46
N GLY A 27 -29.50 -17.58 57.24
CA GLY A 27 -30.18 -17.31 55.98
C GLY A 27 -29.19 -17.18 54.82
N THR A 28 -28.15 -16.34 54.97
CA THR A 28 -27.11 -16.18 53.94
C THR A 28 -26.28 -17.43 53.72
N LEU A 29 -25.96 -18.20 54.78
CA LEU A 29 -25.26 -19.48 54.65
C LEU A 29 -26.11 -20.51 53.89
N SER A 30 -27.41 -20.61 54.24
CA SER A 30 -28.35 -21.49 53.56
C SER A 30 -28.47 -21.14 52.08
N VAL A 31 -28.69 -19.87 51.76
CA VAL A 31 -28.75 -19.39 50.37
C VAL A 31 -27.43 -19.62 49.63
N SER A 32 -26.29 -19.35 50.26
CA SER A 32 -24.98 -19.53 49.64
C SER A 32 -24.64 -21.02 49.38
N LEU A 33 -25.20 -21.94 50.16
CA LEU A 33 -25.02 -23.39 49.94
C LEU A 33 -26.04 -23.97 48.94
N LEU A 34 -27.21 -23.35 48.81
CA LEU A 34 -28.28 -23.77 47.88
C LEU A 34 -28.07 -23.24 46.45
N LEU A 35 -27.42 -22.09 46.31
CA LEU A 35 -27.14 -21.51 44.99
C LEU A 35 -26.19 -22.41 44.19
N PRO A 36 -26.44 -22.59 42.88
CA PRO A 36 -25.60 -23.43 42.03
C PRO A 36 -24.17 -22.87 41.99
N LYS A 37 -23.20 -23.79 42.12
CA LYS A 37 -21.78 -23.45 42.00
C LYS A 37 -21.51 -22.92 40.59
N THR A 38 -20.78 -21.82 40.52
CA THR A 38 -20.36 -21.19 39.26
C THR A 38 -18.85 -21.30 39.13
N TYR A 39 -18.39 -21.77 37.99
CA TYR A 39 -16.99 -21.95 37.64
C TYR A 39 -16.59 -20.90 36.60
N LYS A 40 -15.35 -20.42 36.69
CA LYS A 40 -14.76 -19.45 35.75
C LYS A 40 -13.46 -20.04 35.21
N ALA A 41 -13.35 -20.15 33.89
CA ALA A 41 -12.11 -20.52 33.22
C ALA A 41 -11.64 -19.35 32.34
N THR A 42 -10.32 -19.18 32.19
CA THR A 42 -9.71 -18.05 31.49
C THR A 42 -8.64 -18.55 30.53
N SER A 43 -8.74 -18.15 29.26
CA SER A 43 -7.71 -18.31 28.24
C SER A 43 -7.02 -16.97 28.02
N SER A 44 -5.69 -16.94 28.03
CA SER A 44 -4.90 -15.73 27.81
C SER A 44 -4.30 -15.75 26.40
N LEU A 45 -4.53 -14.69 25.64
CA LEU A 45 -4.00 -14.50 24.30
C LEU A 45 -2.97 -13.37 24.27
N LEU A 46 -1.80 -13.64 23.70
CA LEU A 46 -0.83 -12.62 23.35
C LEU A 46 -1.14 -12.08 21.96
N LEU A 47 -1.45 -10.79 21.87
CA LEU A 47 -1.63 -10.06 20.62
C LEU A 47 -0.28 -9.48 20.20
N ASN A 48 0.32 -10.03 19.14
CA ASN A 48 1.60 -9.52 18.66
C ASN A 48 1.35 -8.24 17.85
N TYR A 49 1.51 -7.09 18.51
CA TYR A 49 1.55 -5.80 17.83
C TYR A 49 2.88 -5.68 17.10
N LYS A 50 2.93 -6.21 15.87
CA LYS A 50 3.95 -5.81 14.90
C LYS A 50 3.63 -4.37 14.57
N GLY A 51 4.28 -3.44 15.25
CA GLY A 51 4.11 -2.01 15.04
C GLY A 51 4.65 -1.57 13.69
N VAL A 52 4.47 -2.34 12.61
CA VAL A 52 4.83 -2.04 11.22
C VAL A 52 3.65 -2.45 10.33
N ASP A 53 3.17 -1.52 9.50
CA ASP A 53 2.10 -1.79 8.55
C ASP A 53 2.57 -2.81 7.48
N PRO A 54 1.86 -3.93 7.26
CA PRO A 54 2.26 -4.95 6.30
C PRO A 54 2.31 -4.46 4.84
N LEU A 55 1.59 -3.39 4.50
CA LEU A 55 1.55 -2.83 3.15
C LEU A 55 2.63 -1.77 2.89
N THR A 56 3.00 -1.01 3.92
CA THR A 56 3.93 0.14 3.80
C THR A 56 5.26 -0.06 4.53
N GLY A 57 5.36 -1.03 5.42
CA GLY A 57 6.54 -1.28 6.27
C GLY A 57 6.79 -0.21 7.34
N LEU A 58 5.92 0.80 7.44
CA LEU A 58 6.10 1.94 8.33
C LEU A 58 5.72 1.60 9.77
N ALA A 59 6.53 2.08 10.71
CA ALA A 59 6.29 1.83 12.12
C ALA A 59 5.05 2.60 12.61
N MET A 60 4.05 1.89 13.13
CA MET A 60 2.84 2.48 13.71
C MET A 60 3.13 3.04 15.11
N PRO A 61 2.80 4.30 15.42
CA PRO A 61 3.05 4.91 16.73
C PRO A 61 2.44 4.11 17.88
N GLY A 62 3.20 3.86 18.95
CA GLY A 62 2.73 3.13 20.14
C GLY A 62 1.54 3.78 20.86
N GLN A 63 1.26 5.06 20.62
CA GLN A 63 0.08 5.76 21.15
C GLN A 63 -1.26 5.18 20.63
N LEU A 64 -1.24 4.39 19.56
CA LEU A 64 -2.44 3.74 19.00
C LEU A 64 -2.76 2.38 19.64
N LEU A 65 -1.90 1.88 20.55
CA LEU A 65 -2.07 0.59 21.23
C LEU A 65 -3.43 0.46 21.96
N PRO A 66 -3.92 1.45 22.74
CA PRO A 66 -5.23 1.32 23.40
C PRO A 66 -6.40 1.15 22.41
N GLY A 67 -6.38 1.89 21.30
CA GLY A 67 -7.39 1.78 20.24
C GLY A 67 -7.32 0.44 19.51
N PHE A 68 -6.10 -0.07 19.29
CA PHE A 68 -5.89 -1.42 18.75
C PHE A 68 -6.49 -2.49 19.67
N MET A 69 -6.20 -2.43 20.98
CA MET A 69 -6.72 -3.39 21.95
C MET A 69 -8.25 -3.37 22.03
N ALA A 70 -8.86 -2.18 22.06
CA ALA A 70 -10.32 -2.04 22.03
C ALA A 70 -10.93 -2.71 20.78
N THR A 71 -10.34 -2.47 19.60
CA THR A 71 -10.78 -3.09 18.35
C THR A 71 -10.68 -4.61 18.40
N GLN A 72 -9.60 -5.16 18.96
CA GLN A 72 -9.47 -6.61 19.10
C GLN A 72 -10.52 -7.19 20.06
N ILE A 73 -10.83 -6.50 21.16
CA ILE A 73 -11.89 -6.91 22.09
C ILE A 73 -13.25 -6.92 21.38
N ASP A 74 -13.55 -5.92 20.56
CA ASP A 74 -14.80 -5.86 19.77
C ASP A 74 -14.88 -7.01 18.76
N ILE A 75 -13.76 -7.39 18.14
CA ILE A 75 -13.71 -8.54 17.23
C ILE A 75 -13.94 -9.85 18.00
N ILE A 76 -13.28 -10.05 19.14
CA ILE A 76 -13.45 -11.25 19.99
C ILE A 76 -14.90 -11.35 20.49
N SER A 77 -15.49 -10.23 20.91
CA SER A 77 -16.88 -10.14 21.40
C SER A 77 -17.92 -10.00 20.27
N SER A 78 -17.50 -10.14 19.01
CA SER A 78 -18.42 -10.07 17.88
C SER A 78 -19.31 -11.30 17.78
N LYS A 79 -20.53 -11.09 17.28
CA LYS A 79 -21.48 -12.18 16.98
C LYS A 79 -20.88 -13.20 16.02
N ASN A 80 -20.04 -12.78 15.07
CA ASN A 80 -19.39 -13.69 14.13
C ASN A 80 -18.47 -14.70 14.81
N VAL A 81 -17.68 -14.27 15.81
CA VAL A 81 -16.82 -15.19 16.58
C VAL A 81 -17.68 -16.10 17.45
N ALA A 82 -18.68 -15.57 18.15
CA ALA A 82 -19.58 -16.38 18.98
C ALA A 82 -20.34 -17.45 18.17
N LEU A 83 -20.81 -17.12 16.96
CA LEU A 83 -21.43 -18.08 16.05
C LEU A 83 -20.46 -19.20 15.64
N ARG A 84 -19.20 -18.88 15.37
CA ARG A 84 -18.17 -19.90 15.06
C ARG A 84 -17.86 -20.78 16.26
N VAL A 85 -17.88 -20.24 17.47
CA VAL A 85 -17.72 -21.02 18.71
C VAL A 85 -18.86 -22.02 18.87
N VAL A 86 -20.10 -21.61 18.59
CA VAL A 86 -21.28 -22.50 18.59
C VAL A 86 -21.09 -23.65 17.59
N ASP A 87 -20.59 -23.35 16.40
CA ASP A 87 -20.34 -24.34 15.35
C ASP A 87 -19.17 -25.28 15.70
N HIS A 88 -18.06 -24.73 16.20
CA HIS A 88 -16.85 -25.48 16.58
C HIS A 88 -17.17 -26.49 17.71
N LEU A 89 -17.92 -26.06 18.71
CA LEU A 89 -18.35 -26.92 19.81
C LEU A 89 -19.62 -27.73 19.49
N LYS A 90 -20.19 -27.58 18.28
CA LYS A 90 -21.42 -28.25 17.82
C LYS A 90 -22.59 -28.12 18.80
N LEU A 91 -22.71 -26.97 19.47
CA LEU A 91 -23.69 -26.78 20.55
C LEU A 91 -25.13 -26.81 20.04
N ALA A 92 -25.34 -26.38 18.80
CA ALA A 92 -26.66 -26.37 18.16
C ALA A 92 -27.19 -27.78 17.82
N GLU A 93 -26.32 -28.80 17.82
CA GLU A 93 -26.70 -30.20 17.55
C GLU A 93 -27.18 -30.93 18.82
N SER A 94 -26.99 -30.34 20.00
CA SER A 94 -27.33 -30.98 21.27
C SER A 94 -28.85 -30.98 21.51
N PRO A 95 -29.49 -32.16 21.74
CA PRO A 95 -30.92 -32.24 22.02
C PRO A 95 -31.35 -31.45 23.26
N ALA A 96 -30.49 -31.38 24.29
CA ALA A 96 -30.74 -30.62 25.50
C ALA A 96 -30.80 -29.10 25.24
N VAL A 97 -29.96 -28.63 24.32
CA VAL A 97 -29.89 -27.22 23.94
C VAL A 97 -31.09 -26.82 23.07
N ILE A 98 -31.51 -27.69 22.16
CA ILE A 98 -32.73 -27.50 21.36
C ILE A 98 -33.97 -27.42 22.25
N ALA A 99 -34.06 -28.27 23.28
CA ALA A 99 -35.15 -28.22 24.26
C ALA A 99 -35.16 -26.89 25.04
N GLN A 100 -34.00 -26.44 25.53
CA GLN A 100 -33.87 -25.15 26.22
C GLN A 100 -34.23 -23.97 25.32
N PHE A 101 -33.86 -24.02 24.04
CA PHE A 101 -34.23 -23.00 23.07
C PHE A 101 -35.74 -22.93 22.88
N ASN A 102 -36.40 -24.08 22.68
CA ASN A 102 -37.86 -24.15 22.50
C ASN A 102 -38.61 -23.64 23.74
N GLU A 103 -38.11 -23.94 24.93
CA GLU A 103 -38.67 -23.45 26.20
C GLU A 103 -38.46 -21.93 26.37
N ALA A 104 -37.28 -21.42 26.05
CA ALA A 104 -36.94 -20.01 26.25
C ALA A 104 -37.54 -19.06 25.19
N THR A 105 -37.83 -19.57 23.98
CA THR A 105 -38.31 -18.76 22.86
C THR A 105 -39.78 -19.02 22.51
N GLU A 106 -40.42 -19.99 23.15
CA GLU A 106 -41.78 -20.46 22.82
C GLU A 106 -41.94 -20.79 21.32
N GLY A 107 -40.85 -21.20 20.66
CA GLY A 107 -40.79 -21.47 19.22
C GLY A 107 -40.83 -20.23 18.33
N LYS A 108 -40.67 -19.02 18.88
CA LYS A 108 -40.66 -17.75 18.15
C LYS A 108 -39.28 -17.11 18.17
N GLY A 109 -38.73 -16.91 16.97
CA GLY A 109 -37.57 -16.05 16.74
C GLY A 109 -36.24 -16.79 16.58
N GLY A 110 -35.49 -16.40 15.55
CA GLY A 110 -34.09 -16.75 15.31
C GLY A 110 -33.81 -18.24 15.05
N THR A 111 -32.54 -18.54 14.80
CA THR A 111 -32.03 -19.91 14.78
C THR A 111 -31.50 -20.29 16.16
N VAL A 112 -31.49 -21.58 16.51
CA VAL A 112 -30.83 -22.10 17.75
C VAL A 112 -29.40 -21.58 17.86
N ARG A 113 -28.71 -21.51 16.70
CA ARG A 113 -27.35 -21.02 16.55
C ARG A 113 -27.20 -19.55 16.97
N ASP A 114 -28.08 -18.67 16.49
CA ASP A 114 -28.05 -17.24 16.83
C ASP A 114 -28.37 -17.00 18.30
N TRP A 115 -29.36 -17.70 18.83
CA TRP A 115 -29.74 -17.61 20.25
C TRP A 115 -28.60 -18.04 21.17
N LEU A 116 -27.91 -19.13 20.83
CA LEU A 116 -26.73 -19.59 21.57
C LEU A 116 -25.59 -18.58 21.53
N ALA A 117 -25.31 -18.00 20.37
CA ALA A 117 -24.26 -16.99 20.25
C ALA A 117 -24.55 -15.79 21.17
N ASP A 118 -25.80 -15.30 21.19
CA ASP A 118 -26.21 -14.21 22.07
C ASP A 118 -26.13 -14.60 23.56
N LEU A 119 -26.42 -15.86 23.92
CA LEU A 119 -26.25 -16.39 25.27
C LEU A 119 -24.79 -16.46 25.70
N LEU A 120 -23.89 -16.91 24.80
CA LEU A 120 -22.45 -16.96 25.05
C LEU A 120 -21.89 -15.56 25.26
N LEU A 121 -22.26 -14.60 24.40
CA LEU A 121 -21.82 -13.21 24.50
C LEU A 121 -22.22 -12.54 25.82
N LYS A 122 -23.38 -12.89 26.40
CA LYS A 122 -23.79 -12.38 27.72
C LYS A 122 -22.96 -12.92 28.88
N LYS A 123 -22.30 -14.07 28.71
CA LYS A 123 -21.57 -14.79 29.78
C LYS A 123 -20.04 -14.74 29.61
N VAL A 124 -19.55 -14.37 28.44
CA VAL A 124 -18.12 -14.18 28.18
C VAL A 124 -17.68 -12.80 28.71
N GLU A 125 -16.52 -12.76 29.33
CA GLU A 125 -15.89 -11.57 29.88
C GLU A 125 -14.50 -11.47 29.24
N ILE A 126 -14.30 -10.46 28.38
CA ILE A 126 -13.07 -10.25 27.63
C ILE A 126 -12.44 -8.97 28.14
N VAL A 127 -11.27 -9.07 28.77
CA VAL A 127 -10.61 -7.92 29.40
C VAL A 127 -9.12 -7.90 29.06
N PRO A 128 -8.53 -6.72 28.83
CA PRO A 128 -7.09 -6.60 28.68
C PRO A 128 -6.41 -6.88 30.03
N SER A 129 -5.34 -7.65 30.00
CA SER A 129 -4.57 -7.99 31.20
C SER A 129 -3.52 -6.90 31.45
N ARG A 130 -3.81 -5.97 32.37
CA ARG A 130 -2.94 -4.81 32.70
C ARG A 130 -2.71 -3.90 31.47
N GLU A 131 -1.71 -3.02 31.53
CA GLU A 131 -1.20 -2.27 30.38
C GLU A 131 -0.27 -3.16 29.53
N SER A 132 -0.78 -4.26 28.99
CA SER A 132 -0.01 -5.19 28.15
C SER A 132 -0.78 -5.61 26.90
N SER A 133 -0.09 -6.27 25.96
CA SER A 133 -0.68 -6.85 24.76
C SER A 133 -1.35 -8.21 25.00
N VAL A 134 -1.75 -8.50 26.24
CA VAL A 134 -2.43 -9.75 26.61
C VAL A 134 -3.92 -9.48 26.82
N VAL A 135 -4.77 -10.34 26.25
CA VAL A 135 -6.23 -10.34 26.47
C VAL A 135 -6.63 -11.62 27.16
N ASP A 136 -7.36 -11.48 28.27
CA ASP A 136 -7.94 -12.59 29.02
C ASP A 136 -9.39 -12.79 28.59
N ILE A 137 -9.67 -13.96 28.00
CA ILE A 137 -11.01 -14.40 27.62
C ILE A 137 -11.50 -15.34 28.71
N SER A 138 -12.49 -14.89 29.48
CA SER A 138 -13.06 -15.68 30.56
C SER A 138 -14.51 -16.06 30.31
N PHE A 139 -14.90 -17.26 30.68
CA PHE A 139 -16.29 -17.71 30.59
C PHE A 139 -16.79 -18.27 31.92
N LYS A 140 -18.05 -17.98 32.27
CA LYS A 140 -18.70 -18.39 33.53
C LYS A 140 -19.86 -19.36 33.28
N GLY A 141 -19.90 -20.46 34.02
CA GLY A 141 -20.92 -21.50 33.86
C GLY A 141 -20.92 -22.52 35.00
N SER A 142 -21.78 -23.52 34.91
CA SER A 142 -21.97 -24.54 35.95
C SER A 142 -21.08 -25.78 35.80
N ASP A 143 -20.59 -26.06 34.59
CA ASP A 143 -19.70 -27.20 34.32
C ASP A 143 -18.26 -26.72 34.07
N PRO A 144 -17.27 -27.13 34.91
CA PRO A 144 -15.85 -26.79 34.76
C PRO A 144 -15.26 -27.13 33.38
N GLN A 145 -15.66 -28.27 32.79
CA GLN A 145 -15.12 -28.71 31.50
C GLN A 145 -15.67 -27.84 30.38
N PHE A 146 -16.99 -27.62 30.37
CA PHE A 146 -17.64 -26.75 29.41
C PHE A 146 -17.11 -25.32 29.45
N VAL A 147 -16.90 -24.73 30.64
CA VAL A 147 -16.42 -23.33 30.72
C VAL A 147 -15.01 -23.17 30.15
N ALA A 148 -14.13 -24.15 30.37
CA ALA A 148 -12.79 -24.14 29.78
C ALA A 148 -12.85 -24.36 28.26
N ALA A 149 -13.70 -25.29 27.79
CA ALA A 149 -13.89 -25.55 26.36
C ALA A 149 -14.40 -24.30 25.62
N VAL A 150 -15.36 -23.57 26.18
CA VAL A 150 -15.88 -22.32 25.59
C VAL A 150 -14.80 -21.24 25.55
N ALA A 151 -14.06 -21.03 26.64
CA ALA A 151 -12.99 -20.02 26.67
C ALA A 151 -11.88 -20.31 25.65
N ASN A 152 -11.48 -21.59 25.50
CA ASN A 152 -10.52 -22.02 24.47
C ASN A 152 -11.10 -21.86 23.05
N ALA A 153 -12.36 -22.24 22.83
CA ALA A 153 -12.99 -22.10 21.52
C ALA A 153 -13.08 -20.64 21.08
N PHE A 154 -13.36 -19.70 21.98
CA PHE A 154 -13.30 -18.26 21.66
C PHE A 154 -11.90 -17.83 21.24
N ALA A 155 -10.86 -18.32 21.93
CA ALA A 155 -9.47 -18.01 21.60
C ALA A 155 -9.08 -18.53 20.20
N ASP A 156 -9.41 -19.80 19.91
CA ASP A 156 -9.13 -20.44 18.62
C ASP A 156 -9.90 -19.80 17.46
N GLU A 157 -11.20 -19.55 17.65
CA GLU A 157 -12.05 -18.97 16.60
C GLU A 157 -11.73 -17.50 16.34
N TYR A 158 -11.31 -16.76 17.36
CA TYR A 158 -10.76 -15.42 17.16
C TYR A 158 -9.45 -15.46 16.36
N GLN A 159 -8.54 -16.39 16.67
CA GLN A 159 -7.29 -16.55 15.92
C GLN A 159 -7.57 -16.79 14.43
N LYS A 160 -8.49 -17.71 14.11
CA LYS A 160 -8.93 -18.01 12.73
C LYS A 160 -9.60 -16.81 12.07
N THR A 161 -10.47 -16.10 12.81
CA THR A 161 -11.17 -14.91 12.30
C THR A 161 -10.18 -13.78 11.99
N SER A 162 -9.16 -13.58 12.82
CA SER A 162 -8.12 -12.58 12.59
C SER A 162 -7.29 -12.89 11.33
N ILE A 163 -6.88 -14.15 11.14
CA ILE A 163 -6.24 -14.59 9.89
C ILE A 163 -7.15 -14.29 8.69
N GLN A 164 -8.43 -14.63 8.80
CA GLN A 164 -9.39 -14.41 7.72
C GLN A 164 -9.59 -12.93 7.38
N LEU A 165 -9.72 -12.06 8.39
CA LEU A 165 -9.85 -10.61 8.19
C LEU A 165 -8.63 -10.01 7.48
N LYS A 166 -7.44 -10.60 7.66
CA LYS A 166 -6.21 -10.22 6.97
C LYS A 166 -6.11 -10.79 5.55
N VAL A 167 -6.48 -12.06 5.37
CA VAL A 167 -6.29 -12.80 4.12
C VAL A 167 -7.39 -12.54 3.08
N ASP A 168 -8.65 -12.42 3.49
CA ASP A 168 -9.78 -12.28 2.56
C ASP A 168 -9.69 -11.04 1.65
N PRO A 169 -9.34 -9.84 2.15
CA PRO A 169 -9.09 -8.69 1.28
C PRO A 169 -7.96 -8.94 0.28
N MET A 170 -6.87 -9.58 0.71
CA MET A 170 -5.72 -9.90 -0.15
C MET A 170 -6.09 -10.88 -1.25
N ARG A 171 -6.93 -11.89 -0.97
CA ARG A 171 -7.44 -12.82 -2.00
C ARG A 171 -8.27 -12.10 -3.08
N ARG A 172 -9.13 -11.16 -2.69
CA ARG A 172 -9.91 -10.35 -3.64
C ARG A 172 -9.00 -9.47 -4.50
N VAL A 173 -8.02 -8.80 -3.88
CA VAL A 173 -7.05 -7.95 -4.59
C VAL A 173 -6.15 -8.78 -5.52
N SER A 174 -5.74 -9.99 -5.10
CA SER A 174 -4.98 -10.92 -5.93
C SER A 174 -5.77 -11.37 -7.16
N THR A 175 -7.08 -11.60 -7.01
CA THR A 175 -7.96 -11.95 -8.15
C THR A 175 -8.01 -10.80 -9.17
N TYR A 176 -8.22 -9.57 -8.69
CA TYR A 176 -8.20 -8.37 -9.53
C TYR A 176 -6.86 -8.18 -10.27
N PHE A 177 -5.73 -8.26 -9.57
CA PHE A 177 -4.42 -8.14 -10.21
C PHE A 177 -4.12 -9.30 -11.16
N SER A 178 -4.65 -10.50 -10.91
CA SER A 178 -4.50 -11.64 -11.81
C SER A 178 -5.19 -11.37 -13.15
N GLU A 179 -6.41 -10.83 -13.13
CA GLU A 179 -7.13 -10.42 -14.34
C GLU A 179 -6.40 -9.29 -15.06
N GLN A 180 -5.95 -8.27 -14.32
CA GLN A 180 -5.21 -7.14 -14.88
C GLN A 180 -3.88 -7.57 -15.52
N THR A 181 -3.12 -8.45 -14.87
CA THR A 181 -1.87 -9.01 -15.42
C THR A 181 -2.13 -9.77 -16.72
N LYS A 182 -3.26 -10.47 -16.85
CA LYS A 182 -3.63 -11.15 -18.09
C LYS A 182 -3.86 -10.14 -19.22
N LEU A 183 -4.67 -9.11 -18.97
CA LEU A 183 -4.91 -8.04 -19.96
C LEU A 183 -3.63 -7.33 -20.38
N LEU A 184 -2.74 -7.04 -19.42
CA LEU A 184 -1.45 -6.39 -19.71
C LEU A 184 -0.50 -7.29 -20.50
N ARG A 185 -0.53 -8.61 -20.27
CA ARG A 185 0.22 -9.58 -21.08
C ARG A 185 -0.27 -9.56 -22.53
N ASP A 186 -1.57 -9.60 -22.73
CA ASP A 186 -2.18 -9.58 -24.06
C ASP A 186 -1.82 -8.26 -24.80
N ASN A 187 -1.85 -7.13 -24.08
CA ASN A 187 -1.43 -5.84 -24.64
C ASN A 187 0.06 -5.80 -25.00
N LEU A 188 0.93 -6.37 -24.17
CA LEU A 188 2.35 -6.50 -24.45
C LEU A 188 2.60 -7.35 -25.69
N GLU A 189 1.93 -8.48 -25.84
CA GLU A 189 2.02 -9.35 -27.01
C GLU A 189 1.57 -8.62 -28.28
N VAL A 190 0.47 -7.87 -28.22
CA VAL A 190 0.00 -7.04 -29.34
C VAL A 190 1.02 -5.97 -29.71
N ALA A 191 1.63 -5.28 -28.73
CA ALA A 191 2.66 -4.27 -28.99
C ALA A 191 3.92 -4.88 -29.62
N GLN A 192 4.38 -6.02 -29.09
CA GLN A 192 5.54 -6.75 -29.63
C GLN A 192 5.27 -7.25 -31.05
N SER A 193 4.08 -7.78 -31.31
CA SER A 193 3.65 -8.22 -32.64
C SER A 193 3.64 -7.06 -33.64
N LYS A 194 3.11 -5.90 -33.26
CA LYS A 194 3.16 -4.68 -34.10
C LYS A 194 4.57 -4.25 -34.42
N LEU A 195 5.47 -4.20 -33.43
CA LEU A 195 6.88 -3.86 -33.63
C LEU A 195 7.56 -4.87 -34.56
N SER A 196 7.37 -6.18 -34.32
CA SER A 196 7.96 -7.23 -35.13
C SER A 196 7.47 -7.18 -36.58
N LYS A 197 6.15 -7.00 -36.78
CA LYS A 197 5.56 -6.85 -38.11
C LYS A 197 6.11 -5.61 -38.83
N TYR A 198 6.19 -4.48 -38.14
CA TYR A 198 6.79 -3.27 -38.70
C TYR A 198 8.26 -3.47 -39.10
N GLN A 199 9.03 -4.20 -38.29
CA GLN A 199 10.41 -4.56 -38.62
C GLN A 199 10.51 -5.48 -39.85
N GLN A 200 9.61 -6.46 -39.96
CA GLN A 200 9.55 -7.38 -41.10
C GLN A 200 9.15 -6.66 -42.40
N ASP A 201 8.07 -5.88 -42.35
CA ASP A 201 7.52 -5.15 -43.50
C ASP A 201 8.53 -4.13 -44.06
N ASN A 202 9.38 -3.56 -43.20
CA ASN A 202 10.43 -2.60 -43.59
C ASN A 202 11.83 -3.24 -43.76
N GLY A 203 11.96 -4.57 -43.65
CA GLY A 203 13.24 -5.27 -43.81
C GLY A 203 14.33 -4.84 -42.81
N ILE A 204 13.93 -4.47 -41.60
CA ILE A 204 14.78 -3.92 -40.55
C ILE A 204 15.49 -5.07 -39.83
N VAL A 205 16.68 -5.42 -40.32
CA VAL A 205 17.61 -6.32 -39.61
C VAL A 205 18.69 -5.52 -38.89
N SER A 206 19.01 -4.31 -39.39
CA SER A 206 19.99 -3.37 -38.81
C SER A 206 19.75 -1.94 -39.35
N VAL A 207 18.93 -1.13 -38.69
CA VAL A 207 18.58 0.24 -39.19
C VAL A 207 19.67 1.27 -38.90
N ASP A 208 20.28 1.25 -37.72
CA ASP A 208 21.22 2.30 -37.31
C ASP A 208 22.43 2.38 -38.27
N ASN A 209 23.04 1.24 -38.62
CA ASN A 209 24.21 1.22 -39.50
C ASN A 209 23.88 1.66 -40.95
N ARG A 210 22.63 1.54 -41.39
CA ARG A 210 22.20 1.94 -42.73
C ARG A 210 21.93 3.44 -42.81
N LEU A 211 21.32 4.04 -41.78
CA LEU A 211 21.06 5.48 -41.74
C LEU A 211 22.36 6.29 -41.72
N ASP A 212 23.37 5.82 -40.97
CA ASP A 212 24.66 6.51 -40.86
C ASP A 212 25.40 6.55 -42.21
N VAL A 213 25.43 5.44 -42.94
CA VAL A 213 26.06 5.36 -44.27
C VAL A 213 25.35 6.30 -45.27
N GLU A 214 24.03 6.31 -45.27
CA GLU A 214 23.26 7.15 -46.18
C GLU A 214 23.36 8.65 -45.81
N SER A 215 23.50 8.97 -44.53
CA SER A 215 23.75 10.33 -44.03
C SER A 215 25.16 10.83 -44.38
N ASN A 216 26.18 9.97 -44.27
CA ASN A 216 27.53 10.28 -44.72
C ASN A 216 27.57 10.54 -46.23
N ARG A 217 26.88 9.71 -47.03
CA ARG A 217 26.76 9.92 -48.48
C ARG A 217 26.06 11.23 -48.84
N LEU A 218 25.08 11.67 -48.04
CA LEU A 218 24.44 12.97 -48.20
C LEU A 218 25.44 14.12 -47.98
N ASN A 219 26.27 14.03 -46.94
CA ASN A 219 27.32 15.00 -46.65
C ASN A 219 28.36 15.07 -47.78
N ASP A 220 28.78 13.92 -48.30
CA ASP A 220 29.71 13.84 -49.43
C ASP A 220 29.15 14.49 -50.69
N LEU A 221 27.88 14.23 -51.03
CA LEU A 221 27.21 14.87 -52.17
C LEU A 221 27.05 16.38 -51.97
N SER A 222 26.84 16.83 -50.74
CA SER A 222 26.77 18.26 -50.42
C SER A 222 28.11 18.94 -50.67
N ALA A 223 29.22 18.32 -50.24
CA ALA A 223 30.56 18.82 -50.53
C ALA A 223 30.88 18.82 -52.04
N GLN A 224 30.49 17.76 -52.76
CA GLN A 224 30.64 17.68 -54.21
C GLN A 224 29.83 18.76 -54.95
N LEU A 225 28.63 19.09 -54.46
CA LEU A 225 27.81 20.13 -55.06
C LEU A 225 28.47 21.50 -54.94
N VAL A 226 29.03 21.84 -53.76
CA VAL A 226 29.74 23.10 -53.56
C VAL A 226 30.94 23.22 -54.51
N MET A 227 31.71 22.14 -54.68
CA MET A 227 32.82 22.11 -55.64
C MET A 227 32.33 22.27 -57.09
N ALA A 228 31.29 21.53 -57.49
CA ALA A 228 30.74 21.60 -58.84
C ALA A 228 30.12 22.97 -59.16
N GLN A 229 29.46 23.60 -58.18
CA GLN A 229 28.94 24.97 -58.31
C GLN A 229 30.07 25.97 -58.52
N GLY A 230 31.17 25.88 -57.75
CA GLY A 230 32.35 26.72 -57.95
C GLY A 230 32.93 26.60 -59.36
N GLN A 231 33.13 25.35 -59.83
CA GLN A 231 33.65 25.07 -61.18
C GLN A 231 32.71 25.57 -62.29
N SER A 232 31.41 25.37 -62.14
CA SER A 232 30.37 25.83 -63.08
C SER A 232 30.29 27.35 -63.14
N MET A 233 30.33 28.04 -61.99
CA MET A 233 30.35 29.50 -61.93
C MET A 233 31.59 30.09 -62.59
N GLU A 234 32.76 29.50 -62.34
CA GLU A 234 34.02 29.91 -62.96
C GLU A 234 33.98 29.71 -64.48
N ALA A 235 33.57 28.53 -64.95
CA ALA A 235 33.49 28.23 -66.37
C ALA A 235 32.43 29.09 -67.09
N SER A 236 31.29 29.37 -66.45
CA SER A 236 30.27 30.29 -66.97
C SER A 236 30.77 31.73 -67.04
N SER A 237 31.65 32.15 -66.11
CA SER A 237 32.33 33.44 -66.18
C SER A 237 33.30 33.49 -67.36
N ARG A 238 34.14 32.46 -67.52
CA ARG A 238 35.09 32.33 -68.64
C ARG A 238 34.39 32.29 -70.01
N GLN A 239 33.27 31.58 -70.12
CA GLN A 239 32.43 31.58 -71.33
C GLN A 239 31.92 32.99 -71.67
N ARG A 240 31.38 33.73 -70.69
CA ARG A 240 30.90 35.10 -70.91
C ARG A 240 32.03 36.04 -71.34
N MET A 241 33.24 35.88 -70.78
CA MET A 241 34.42 36.63 -71.20
C MET A 241 34.88 36.27 -72.63
N ALA A 242 34.81 34.99 -73.02
CA ALA A 242 35.19 34.52 -74.35
C ALA A 242 34.17 34.88 -75.46
N GLN A 243 32.91 35.09 -75.10
CA GLN A 243 31.82 35.42 -76.03
C GLN A 243 31.48 36.93 -76.08
N GLY A 244 32.01 37.74 -75.16
CA GLY A 244 31.79 39.19 -75.12
C GLY A 244 32.51 39.96 -76.24
N SER A 245 32.20 41.26 -76.38
CA SER A 245 32.78 42.14 -77.42
C SER A 245 34.31 42.26 -77.35
N ASN A 246 34.91 41.91 -76.20
CA ASN A 246 36.34 41.85 -75.94
C ASN A 246 36.83 40.39 -75.77
N GLY A 247 36.38 39.46 -76.61
CA GLY A 247 36.76 38.03 -76.55
C GLY A 247 38.27 37.74 -76.51
N MET A 248 39.11 38.68 -76.98
CA MET A 248 40.57 38.64 -76.85
C MET A 248 41.09 38.76 -75.39
N ALA A 249 40.27 39.21 -74.43
CA ALA A 249 40.63 39.42 -73.03
C ALA A 249 40.37 38.19 -72.14
N SER A 250 39.75 37.13 -72.68
CA SER A 250 39.55 35.88 -71.93
C SER A 250 40.91 35.22 -71.63
N PRO A 251 41.18 34.78 -70.39
CA PRO A 251 42.42 34.09 -70.02
C PRO A 251 42.72 32.89 -70.92
N ASP A 252 41.68 32.15 -71.32
CA ASP A 252 41.79 30.95 -72.16
C ASP A 252 42.16 31.28 -73.63
N VAL A 253 41.76 32.47 -74.10
CA VAL A 253 42.09 32.97 -75.44
C VAL A 253 43.48 33.62 -75.45
N SER A 254 43.80 34.37 -74.39
CA SER A 254 45.11 35.04 -74.26
C SER A 254 46.25 34.08 -73.95
N SER A 255 45.99 32.94 -73.31
CA SER A 255 47.03 31.95 -72.97
C SER A 255 47.27 30.93 -74.09
N ASN A 256 46.43 30.91 -75.13
CA ASN A 256 46.57 29.95 -76.23
C ASN A 256 47.82 30.29 -77.09
N PRO A 257 48.84 29.41 -77.15
CA PRO A 257 50.08 29.67 -77.88
C PRO A 257 49.87 29.87 -79.38
N LEU A 258 48.89 29.20 -79.99
CA LEU A 258 48.57 29.34 -81.41
C LEU A 258 48.01 30.73 -81.71
N ILE A 259 47.13 31.24 -80.85
CA ILE A 259 46.56 32.60 -80.97
C ILE A 259 47.66 33.65 -80.78
N GLN A 260 48.57 33.46 -79.82
CA GLN A 260 49.71 34.34 -79.62
C GLN A 260 50.64 34.35 -80.86
N ASN A 261 50.96 33.18 -81.41
CA ASN A 261 51.78 33.06 -82.61
C ASN A 261 51.11 33.71 -83.83
N LEU A 262 49.81 33.50 -84.03
CA LEU A 262 49.04 34.13 -85.11
C LEU A 262 48.97 35.65 -84.94
N LYS A 263 48.88 36.15 -83.70
CA LYS A 263 48.87 37.59 -83.40
C LYS A 263 50.23 38.24 -83.70
N ILE A 264 51.33 37.59 -83.31
CA ILE A 264 52.69 38.04 -83.63
C ILE A 264 52.91 38.00 -85.15
N GLY A 265 52.52 36.90 -85.81
CA GLY A 265 52.60 36.74 -87.26
C GLY A 265 51.79 37.80 -88.01
N LEU A 266 50.56 38.06 -87.56
CA LEU A 266 49.71 39.11 -88.11
C LEU A 266 50.34 40.50 -87.93
N GLY A 267 50.87 40.82 -86.75
CA GLY A 267 51.56 42.10 -86.51
C GLY A 267 52.78 42.30 -87.42
N ASN A 268 53.56 41.24 -87.65
CA ASN A 268 54.69 41.26 -88.59
C ASN A 268 54.24 41.45 -90.04
N ALA A 269 53.19 40.74 -90.47
CA ALA A 269 52.63 40.84 -91.81
C ALA A 269 51.98 42.22 -92.06
N GLU A 270 51.27 42.77 -91.07
CA GLU A 270 50.69 44.11 -91.11
C GLU A 270 51.78 45.18 -91.20
N GLY A 271 52.87 45.03 -90.45
CA GLY A 271 54.05 45.91 -90.55
C GLY A 271 54.68 45.88 -91.94
N LYS A 272 54.88 44.69 -92.52
CA LYS A 272 55.41 44.50 -93.87
C LYS A 272 54.49 45.07 -94.96
N LEU A 273 53.18 44.87 -94.81
CA LEU A 273 52.18 45.48 -95.70
C LEU A 273 52.23 47.00 -95.62
N ALA A 274 52.38 47.58 -94.42
CA ALA A 274 52.49 49.03 -94.24
C ALA A 274 53.76 49.60 -94.89
N GLU A 275 54.90 48.91 -94.78
CA GLU A 275 56.15 49.31 -95.46
C GLU A 275 56.02 49.27 -96.99
N ILE A 276 55.45 48.19 -97.53
CA ILE A 276 55.19 48.02 -98.97
C ILE A 276 54.19 49.07 -99.46
N ALA A 277 53.14 49.37 -98.69
CA ALA A 277 52.14 50.38 -99.00
C ALA A 277 52.70 51.80 -99.12
N GLN A 278 53.80 52.10 -98.43
CA GLN A 278 54.46 53.40 -98.47
C GLN A 278 55.27 53.60 -99.76
N ARG A 279 55.73 52.51 -100.39
CA ARG A 279 56.61 52.54 -101.57
C ARG A 279 55.92 52.13 -102.87
N LEU A 280 54.90 51.28 -102.80
CA LEU A 280 54.27 50.63 -103.94
C LEU A 280 52.76 50.92 -103.95
N GLY A 281 52.22 51.19 -105.14
CA GLY A 281 50.79 51.43 -105.33
C GLY A 281 49.96 50.16 -105.10
N ARG A 282 48.66 50.34 -104.81
CA ARG A 282 47.72 49.24 -104.45
C ARG A 282 47.59 48.13 -105.50
N ASN A 283 47.89 48.41 -106.78
CA ASN A 283 47.80 47.45 -107.88
C ASN A 283 49.13 46.73 -108.18
N HIS A 284 50.17 46.94 -107.37
CA HIS A 284 51.47 46.28 -107.56
C HIS A 284 51.40 44.83 -107.05
N PRO A 285 51.90 43.82 -107.79
CA PRO A 285 51.79 42.41 -107.39
C PRO A 285 52.31 42.11 -105.96
N GLN A 286 53.37 42.80 -105.53
CA GLN A 286 53.91 42.65 -104.18
C GLN A 286 52.96 43.19 -103.09
N TYR A 287 52.20 44.26 -103.37
CA TYR A 287 51.19 44.78 -102.45
C TYR A 287 50.02 43.80 -102.29
N GLU A 288 49.51 43.27 -103.41
CA GLU A 288 48.43 42.29 -103.39
C GLU A 288 48.83 41.00 -102.65
N SER A 289 50.06 40.52 -102.86
CA SER A 289 50.58 39.35 -102.14
C SER A 289 50.69 39.57 -100.63
N ALA A 290 51.19 40.73 -100.19
CA ALA A 290 51.30 41.07 -98.77
C ALA A 290 49.92 41.29 -98.13
N LYS A 291 48.97 41.86 -98.89
CA LYS A 291 47.58 42.01 -98.44
C LYS A 291 46.90 40.65 -98.28
N ALA A 292 47.07 39.75 -99.24
CA ALA A 292 46.55 38.38 -99.15
C ALA A 292 47.13 37.61 -97.96
N GLU A 293 48.41 37.82 -97.62
CA GLU A 293 49.06 37.26 -96.44
C GLU A 293 48.43 37.78 -95.14
N VAL A 294 48.19 39.10 -95.02
CA VAL A 294 47.47 39.71 -93.89
C VAL A 294 46.04 39.20 -93.79
N ASP A 295 45.30 39.17 -94.90
CA ASP A 295 43.90 38.74 -94.93
C ASP A 295 43.76 37.26 -94.56
N LYS A 296 44.72 36.41 -94.99
CA LYS A 296 44.81 35.00 -94.59
C LYS A 296 45.08 34.86 -93.08
N LEU A 297 46.11 35.54 -92.55
CA LEU A 297 46.40 35.51 -91.11
C LEU A 297 45.25 36.03 -90.25
N ARG A 298 44.50 37.03 -90.73
CA ARG A 298 43.26 37.51 -90.09
C ARG A 298 42.12 36.48 -90.13
N ALA A 299 42.00 35.74 -91.22
CA ALA A 299 41.01 34.66 -91.32
C ALA A 299 41.37 33.51 -90.36
N ASP A 300 42.61 33.05 -90.37
CA ASP A 300 43.12 32.00 -89.49
C ASP A 300 42.98 32.40 -88.02
N LEU A 301 43.29 33.65 -87.67
CA LEU A 301 43.12 34.18 -86.31
C LEU A 301 41.65 34.17 -85.87
N ARG A 302 40.71 34.61 -86.74
CA ARG A 302 39.27 34.59 -86.43
C ARG A 302 38.74 33.16 -86.24
N GLU A 303 39.17 32.24 -87.07
CA GLU A 303 38.81 30.83 -86.95
C GLU A 303 39.31 30.23 -85.62
N GLN A 304 40.59 30.47 -85.26
CA GLN A 304 41.13 29.98 -83.99
C GLN A 304 40.48 30.62 -82.77
N LEU A 305 40.11 31.91 -82.84
CA LEU A 305 39.31 32.55 -81.79
C LEU A 305 37.93 31.89 -81.64
N ALA A 306 37.24 31.64 -82.76
CA ALA A 306 35.93 31.00 -82.74
C ALA A 306 36.00 29.57 -82.20
N ASN A 307 37.01 28.79 -82.59
CA ASN A 307 37.26 27.44 -82.09
C ASN A 307 37.55 27.44 -80.59
N THR A 308 38.40 28.36 -80.12
CA THR A 308 38.74 28.47 -78.69
C THR A 308 37.52 28.92 -77.87
N SER A 309 36.78 29.93 -78.31
CA SER A 309 35.57 30.41 -77.64
C SER A 309 34.48 29.32 -77.58
N SER A 310 34.30 28.55 -78.65
CA SER A 310 33.39 27.40 -78.69
C SER A 310 33.83 26.30 -77.72
N SER A 311 35.14 26.01 -77.64
CA SER A 311 35.68 25.05 -76.66
C SER A 311 35.43 25.48 -75.21
N VAL A 312 35.58 26.78 -74.90
CA VAL A 312 35.28 27.32 -73.56
C VAL A 312 33.79 27.20 -73.26
N GLY A 313 32.92 27.50 -74.22
CA GLY A 313 31.46 27.32 -74.08
C GLY A 313 31.06 25.86 -73.85
N ASN A 314 31.65 24.92 -74.59
CA ASN A 314 31.42 23.49 -74.39
C ASN A 314 31.86 23.03 -72.99
N ASN A 315 33.01 23.50 -72.50
CA ASN A 315 33.48 23.19 -71.16
C ASN A 315 32.53 23.73 -70.07
N ALA A 316 32.04 24.95 -70.22
CA ALA A 316 31.06 25.54 -69.31
C ALA A 316 29.75 24.73 -69.28
N GLN A 317 29.27 24.30 -70.44
CA GLN A 317 28.06 23.47 -70.52
C GLN A 317 28.26 22.09 -69.87
N ILE A 318 29.41 21.44 -70.04
CA ILE A 318 29.74 20.17 -69.36
C ILE A 318 29.72 20.35 -67.84
N LEU A 319 30.31 21.42 -67.32
CA LEU A 319 30.36 21.68 -65.88
C LEU A 319 28.99 22.06 -65.30
N GLN A 320 28.16 22.79 -66.05
CA GLN A 320 26.76 23.05 -65.68
C GLN A 320 25.94 21.75 -65.63
N GLN A 321 26.11 20.85 -66.60
CA GLN A 321 25.46 19.53 -66.60
C GLN A 321 25.92 18.68 -65.41
N ARG A 322 27.21 18.70 -65.07
CA ARG A 322 27.75 18.03 -63.89
C ARG A 322 27.14 18.59 -62.60
N GLU A 323 27.06 19.91 -62.45
CA GLU A 323 26.41 20.56 -61.31
C GLU A 323 24.94 20.11 -61.19
N ALA A 324 24.19 20.11 -62.29
CA ALA A 324 22.80 19.66 -62.31
C ALA A 324 22.65 18.18 -61.91
N ALA A 325 23.55 17.31 -62.38
CA ALA A 325 23.56 15.89 -62.03
C ALA A 325 23.86 15.67 -60.54
N VAL A 326 24.87 16.36 -59.99
CA VAL A 326 25.19 16.29 -58.55
C VAL A 326 24.04 16.84 -57.69
N ARG A 327 23.41 17.94 -58.12
CA ARG A 327 22.23 18.50 -57.46
C ARG A 327 21.07 17.49 -57.44
N ALA A 328 20.79 16.83 -58.57
CA ALA A 328 19.74 15.82 -58.65
C ALA A 328 20.04 14.61 -57.74
N ALA A 329 21.29 14.14 -57.73
CA ALA A 329 21.73 13.07 -56.84
C ALA A 329 21.59 13.46 -55.35
N LEU A 330 21.93 14.71 -54.99
CA LEU A 330 21.76 15.22 -53.63
C LEU A 330 20.30 15.23 -53.20
N GLN A 331 19.38 15.68 -54.06
CA GLN A 331 17.95 15.71 -53.73
C GLN A 331 17.37 14.30 -53.57
N ALA A 332 17.75 13.36 -54.44
CA ALA A 332 17.36 11.96 -54.31
C ALA A 332 17.89 11.34 -53.01
N GLN A 333 19.15 11.62 -52.66
CA GLN A 333 19.75 11.15 -51.41
C GLN A 333 19.07 11.76 -50.19
N LYS A 334 18.74 13.06 -50.23
CA LYS A 334 18.02 13.75 -49.16
C LYS A 334 16.64 13.13 -48.92
N ALA A 335 15.89 12.86 -49.98
CA ALA A 335 14.59 12.18 -49.88
C ALA A 335 14.73 10.79 -49.23
N LYS A 336 15.76 10.03 -49.62
CA LYS A 336 16.04 8.71 -49.04
C LYS A 336 16.39 8.78 -47.55
N VAL A 337 17.21 9.74 -47.13
CA VAL A 337 17.57 9.94 -45.71
C VAL A 337 16.35 10.39 -44.89
N LEU A 338 15.49 11.25 -45.44
CA LEU A 338 14.25 11.66 -44.76
C LEU A 338 13.30 10.48 -44.56
N GLU A 339 13.17 9.61 -45.56
CA GLU A 339 12.34 8.41 -45.45
C GLU A 339 12.88 7.45 -44.37
N LEU A 340 14.20 7.20 -44.37
CA LEU A 340 14.81 6.37 -43.32
C LEU A 340 14.64 6.94 -41.91
N ASN A 341 14.71 8.27 -41.75
CA ASN A 341 14.41 8.92 -40.48
C ASN A 341 12.94 8.73 -40.07
N ARG A 342 12.00 8.90 -41.00
CA ARG A 342 10.58 8.64 -40.74
C ARG A 342 10.35 7.20 -40.29
N THR A 343 10.95 6.23 -40.98
CA THR A 343 10.86 4.82 -40.61
C THR A 343 11.41 4.55 -39.21
N ARG A 344 12.54 5.20 -38.86
CA ARG A 344 13.17 5.11 -37.54
C ARG A 344 12.31 5.73 -36.44
N ASP A 345 11.72 6.90 -36.69
CA ASP A 345 10.88 7.61 -35.73
C ASP A 345 9.61 6.80 -35.41
N GLU A 346 8.95 6.26 -36.43
CA GLU A 346 7.79 5.37 -36.27
C GLU A 346 8.16 4.08 -35.49
N MET A 347 9.30 3.47 -35.79
CA MET A 347 9.82 2.34 -35.01
C MET A 347 10.08 2.72 -33.55
N GLY A 348 10.63 3.91 -33.31
CA GLY A 348 10.91 4.42 -31.96
C GLY A 348 9.64 4.58 -31.12
N VAL A 349 8.51 4.95 -31.74
CA VAL A 349 7.20 4.96 -31.06
C VAL A 349 6.78 3.54 -30.68
N LEU A 350 6.85 2.59 -31.61
CA LEU A 350 6.49 1.18 -31.34
C LEU A 350 7.37 0.54 -30.26
N MET A 351 8.67 0.86 -30.24
CA MET A 351 9.58 0.41 -29.19
C MET A 351 9.18 0.96 -27.82
N LYS A 352 8.82 2.25 -27.73
CA LYS A 352 8.32 2.86 -26.49
C LYS A 352 7.00 2.25 -26.03
N ASP A 353 6.11 1.89 -26.96
CA ASP A 353 4.86 1.20 -26.64
C ASP A 353 5.13 -0.18 -26.02
N VAL A 354 6.06 -0.95 -26.59
CA VAL A 354 6.51 -2.23 -26.02
C VAL A 354 7.11 -2.04 -24.63
N GLU A 355 8.02 -1.07 -24.46
CA GLU A 355 8.64 -0.79 -23.16
C GLU A 355 7.61 -0.35 -22.10
N SER A 356 6.63 0.47 -22.49
CA SER A 356 5.53 0.91 -21.62
C SER A 356 4.65 -0.27 -21.19
N ALA A 357 4.23 -1.11 -22.15
CA ALA A 357 3.44 -2.30 -21.89
C ALA A 357 4.19 -3.30 -20.99
N GLN A 358 5.48 -3.49 -21.24
CA GLN A 358 6.35 -4.37 -20.45
C GLN A 358 6.43 -3.88 -19.00
N ARG A 359 6.73 -2.59 -18.79
CA ARG A 359 6.80 -2.00 -17.44
C ARG A 359 5.47 -2.14 -16.69
N ALA A 360 4.34 -1.87 -17.35
CA ALA A 360 3.03 -2.02 -16.75
C ALA A 360 2.77 -3.48 -16.32
N PHE A 361 3.11 -4.44 -17.19
CA PHE A 361 3.00 -5.87 -16.92
C PHE A 361 3.89 -6.29 -15.74
N ASP A 362 5.15 -5.84 -15.69
CA ASP A 362 6.12 -6.23 -14.66
C ASP A 362 5.71 -5.70 -13.28
N VAL A 363 5.37 -4.41 -13.18
CA VAL A 363 4.93 -3.78 -11.92
C VAL A 363 3.67 -4.47 -11.39
N THR A 364 2.70 -4.75 -12.26
CA THR A 364 1.46 -5.42 -11.87
C THR A 364 1.70 -6.87 -11.46
N SER A 365 2.57 -7.59 -12.18
CA SER A 365 2.95 -8.97 -11.86
C SER A 365 3.68 -9.07 -10.52
N GLN A 366 4.56 -8.12 -10.22
CA GLN A 366 5.22 -8.03 -8.92
C GLN A 366 4.20 -7.79 -7.80
N ARG A 367 3.26 -6.86 -8.00
CA ARG A 367 2.19 -6.59 -7.02
C ARG A 367 1.29 -7.82 -6.81
N LEU A 368 0.94 -8.53 -7.88
CA LEU A 368 0.19 -9.78 -7.81
C LEU A 368 0.93 -10.83 -6.97
N SER A 369 2.23 -11.01 -7.20
CA SER A 369 3.06 -11.96 -6.45
C SER A 369 3.07 -11.63 -4.97
N GLN A 370 3.30 -10.37 -4.62
CA GLN A 370 3.28 -9.89 -3.23
C GLN A 370 1.92 -10.16 -2.56
N THR A 371 0.82 -9.72 -3.18
CA THR A 371 -0.53 -9.90 -2.62
C THR A 371 -0.92 -11.39 -2.53
N ARG A 372 -0.43 -12.23 -3.45
CA ARG A 372 -0.67 -13.68 -3.40
C ARG A 372 0.00 -14.32 -2.18
N ILE A 373 1.25 -13.95 -1.89
CA ILE A 373 1.97 -14.43 -0.71
C ILE A 373 1.24 -14.01 0.57
N GLU A 374 0.81 -12.74 0.64
CA GLU A 374 0.05 -12.21 1.78
C GLU A 374 -1.33 -12.89 1.93
N GLY A 375 -2.01 -13.20 0.82
CA GLY A 375 -3.29 -13.92 0.79
C GLY A 375 -3.18 -15.44 1.04
N GLN A 376 -1.97 -15.98 1.14
CA GLN A 376 -1.67 -17.35 1.53
C GLN A 376 -1.04 -17.44 2.94
N ALA A 377 -0.90 -16.31 3.63
CA ALA A 377 -0.35 -16.30 4.97
C ALA A 377 -1.29 -17.00 5.96
N GLU A 378 -0.88 -18.16 6.46
CA GLU A 378 -1.58 -18.89 7.53
C GLU A 378 -1.10 -18.47 8.93
N GLN A 379 -0.04 -17.67 9.01
CA GLN A 379 0.54 -17.29 10.28
C GLN A 379 -0.31 -16.21 10.97
N SER A 380 -0.82 -16.56 12.15
CA SER A 380 -1.51 -15.60 13.02
C SER A 380 -0.52 -14.67 13.72
N ASP A 381 -0.89 -13.39 13.84
CA ASP A 381 -0.22 -12.44 14.74
C ASP A 381 -0.73 -12.59 16.19
N ILE A 382 -1.56 -13.60 16.47
CA ILE A 382 -2.08 -13.94 17.80
C ILE A 382 -1.50 -15.29 18.23
N SER A 383 -1.03 -15.37 19.46
CA SER A 383 -0.56 -16.61 20.07
C SER A 383 -1.30 -16.89 21.38
N VAL A 384 -1.69 -18.14 21.60
CA VAL A 384 -2.26 -18.57 22.88
C VAL A 384 -1.13 -18.59 23.91
N LEU A 385 -1.21 -17.72 24.91
CA LEU A 385 -0.23 -17.63 25.99
C LEU A 385 -0.50 -18.72 27.03
N ASN A 386 -1.74 -18.77 27.52
CA ASN A 386 -2.19 -19.79 28.46
C ASN A 386 -3.56 -20.31 28.00
N PRO A 387 -3.72 -21.60 27.70
CA PRO A 387 -5.05 -22.16 27.44
C PRO A 387 -5.86 -22.19 28.73
N ALA A 388 -7.18 -22.10 28.60
CA ALA A 388 -8.12 -22.26 29.71
C ALA A 388 -8.09 -23.70 30.22
N VAL A 389 -7.86 -23.84 31.53
CA VAL A 389 -7.88 -25.12 32.25
C VAL A 389 -9.18 -25.21 33.07
N PRO A 390 -9.84 -26.38 33.14
CA PRO A 390 -11.01 -26.57 34.00
C PRO A 390 -10.68 -26.23 35.48
N PRO A 391 -11.39 -25.28 36.10
CA PRO A 391 -11.12 -24.89 37.47
C PRO A 391 -11.57 -25.97 38.46
N ILE A 392 -10.74 -26.22 39.48
CA ILE A 392 -11.03 -27.18 40.54
C ILE A 392 -12.02 -26.56 41.55
N ASP A 393 -11.80 -25.30 41.90
CA ASP A 393 -12.62 -24.56 42.86
C ASP A 393 -13.69 -23.69 42.17
N PRO A 394 -14.91 -23.59 42.75
CA PRO A 394 -15.94 -22.72 42.22
C PRO A 394 -15.55 -21.24 42.42
N ALA A 395 -15.78 -20.42 41.40
CA ALA A 395 -15.60 -18.98 41.46
C ALA A 395 -16.65 -18.28 42.35
N GLY A 396 -17.83 -18.88 42.50
CA GLY A 396 -18.88 -18.40 43.38
C GLY A 396 -19.98 -19.44 43.68
N PRO A 397 -20.79 -19.22 44.72
CA PRO A 397 -20.74 -18.09 45.66
C PRO A 397 -19.57 -18.19 46.64
N ARG A 398 -18.94 -17.05 46.97
CA ARG A 398 -17.81 -16.97 47.91
C ARG A 398 -18.33 -17.08 49.35
N VAL A 399 -18.60 -18.32 49.81
CA VAL A 399 -19.24 -18.60 51.10
C VAL A 399 -18.57 -17.86 52.25
N LEU A 400 -17.24 -17.85 52.33
CA LEU A 400 -16.52 -17.13 53.38
C LEU A 400 -16.78 -15.62 53.36
N LEU A 401 -16.70 -14.99 52.18
CA LEU A 401 -16.96 -13.55 52.06
C LEU A 401 -18.41 -13.20 52.38
N ASN A 402 -19.36 -13.99 51.86
CA ASN A 402 -20.78 -13.78 52.09
C ASN A 402 -21.13 -13.92 53.59
N THR A 403 -20.55 -14.91 54.26
CA THR A 403 -20.77 -15.11 55.71
C THR A 403 -20.17 -13.97 56.53
N LEU A 404 -18.94 -13.52 56.25
CA LEU A 404 -18.35 -12.37 56.93
C LEU A 404 -19.17 -11.09 56.73
N LEU A 405 -19.62 -10.84 55.49
CA LEU A 405 -20.47 -9.71 55.17
C LEU A 405 -21.83 -9.80 55.88
N SER A 406 -22.40 -11.01 55.97
CA SER A 406 -23.65 -11.25 56.70
C SER A 406 -23.51 -11.03 58.20
N ILE A 407 -22.36 -11.34 58.80
CA ILE A 407 -22.09 -11.07 60.22
C ILE A 407 -22.04 -9.56 60.46
N PHE A 408 -21.33 -8.83 59.60
CA PHE A 408 -21.24 -7.38 59.69
C PHE A 408 -22.60 -6.70 59.52
N LEU A 409 -23.29 -6.98 58.40
CA LEU A 409 -24.61 -6.40 58.11
C LEU A 409 -25.68 -6.87 59.11
N GLY A 410 -25.64 -8.12 59.53
CA GLY A 410 -26.54 -8.69 60.53
C GLY A 410 -26.38 -8.05 61.91
N THR A 411 -25.14 -7.74 62.30
CA THR A 411 -24.86 -6.99 63.54
C THR A 411 -25.38 -5.56 63.42
N LEU A 412 -25.08 -4.89 62.31
CA LEU A 412 -25.52 -3.51 62.06
C LEU A 412 -27.06 -3.40 62.05
N LEU A 413 -27.75 -4.32 61.38
CA LEU A 413 -29.21 -4.42 61.38
C LEU A 413 -29.76 -4.74 62.76
N GLY A 414 -29.11 -5.63 63.52
CA GLY A 414 -29.52 -5.96 64.89
C GLY A 414 -29.44 -4.76 65.83
N VAL A 415 -28.34 -3.99 65.75
CA VAL A 415 -28.17 -2.75 66.52
C VAL A 415 -29.20 -1.71 66.10
N GLY A 416 -29.40 -1.51 64.79
CA GLY A 416 -30.41 -0.58 64.27
C GLY A 416 -31.83 -0.93 64.75
N LEU A 417 -32.23 -2.19 64.65
CA LEU A 417 -33.53 -2.67 65.16
C LEU A 417 -33.66 -2.48 66.66
N ALA A 418 -32.60 -2.73 67.44
CA ALA A 418 -32.61 -2.50 68.88
C ALA A 418 -32.83 -1.02 69.23
N ILE A 419 -32.22 -0.10 68.47
CA ILE A 419 -32.41 1.35 68.66
C ILE A 419 -33.84 1.75 68.26
N VAL A 420 -34.34 1.31 67.10
CA VAL A 420 -35.69 1.63 66.63
C VAL A 420 -36.76 1.15 67.61
N ILE A 421 -36.63 -0.09 68.12
CA ILE A 421 -37.55 -0.62 69.13
C ILE A 421 -37.49 0.18 70.43
N GLU A 422 -36.29 0.62 70.85
CA GLU A 422 -36.15 1.50 72.01
C GLU A 422 -36.77 2.89 71.77
N MET A 423 -36.66 3.44 70.56
CA MET A 423 -37.28 4.72 70.22
C MET A 423 -38.81 4.65 70.21
N LEU A 424 -39.37 3.53 69.75
CA LEU A 424 -40.82 3.28 69.75
C LEU A 424 -41.35 2.94 71.15
N TYR A 425 -40.55 2.27 71.98
CA TYR A 425 -40.90 1.87 73.35
C TYR A 425 -39.81 2.30 74.34
N ARG A 426 -39.75 3.60 74.64
CA ARG A 426 -38.80 4.15 75.62
C ARG A 426 -39.08 3.56 77.00
N ARG A 427 -38.15 2.76 77.52
CA ARG A 427 -38.16 2.35 78.93
C ARG A 427 -37.12 3.15 79.70
N VAL A 428 -37.43 3.49 80.93
CA VAL A 428 -36.46 4.05 81.87
C VAL A 428 -35.41 2.96 82.18
N ARG A 429 -34.13 3.22 81.87
CA ARG A 429 -33.04 2.24 82.07
C ARG A 429 -31.91 2.76 82.95
N SER A 430 -31.83 4.07 83.17
CA SER A 430 -30.85 4.71 84.03
C SER A 430 -31.46 5.83 84.88
N GLU A 431 -30.78 6.20 85.96
CA GLU A 431 -31.12 7.37 86.78
C GLU A 431 -31.15 8.65 85.95
N ALA A 432 -30.24 8.77 84.97
CA ALA A 432 -30.20 9.89 84.03
C ALA A 432 -31.46 9.95 83.15
N ASP A 433 -32.05 8.81 82.76
CA ASP A 433 -33.29 8.78 81.98
C ASP A 433 -34.48 9.31 82.80
N LEU A 434 -34.51 9.05 84.12
CA LEU A 434 -35.53 9.60 85.04
C LEU A 434 -35.36 11.10 85.21
N GLN A 435 -34.12 11.56 85.42
CA GLN A 435 -33.81 12.97 85.58
C GLN A 435 -34.12 13.78 84.31
N GLU A 436 -33.81 13.24 83.12
CA GLU A 436 -34.08 13.90 81.83
C GLU A 436 -35.57 13.90 81.49
N THR A 437 -36.31 12.84 81.82
CA THR A 437 -37.75 12.71 81.49
C THR A 437 -38.66 13.42 82.49
N LEU A 438 -38.35 13.38 83.78
CA LEU A 438 -39.20 13.92 84.85
C LEU A 438 -38.68 15.24 85.44
N GLN A 439 -37.50 15.73 85.00
CA GLN A 439 -36.83 16.94 85.50
C GLN A 439 -36.67 17.04 87.02
N ILE A 440 -36.58 15.90 87.71
CA ILE A 440 -36.37 15.82 89.17
C ILE A 440 -34.98 15.25 89.49
N PRO A 441 -34.27 15.80 90.50
CA PRO A 441 -32.97 15.28 90.91
C PRO A 441 -33.09 13.89 91.54
N VAL A 442 -32.27 12.95 91.08
CA VAL A 442 -32.19 11.60 91.65
C VAL A 442 -31.22 11.63 92.83
N PHE A 443 -31.73 11.41 94.05
CA PHE A 443 -30.95 11.51 95.30
C PHE A 443 -30.19 10.23 95.67
N GLY A 444 -30.48 9.11 95.01
CA GLY A 444 -29.76 7.85 95.20
C GLY A 444 -30.44 6.69 94.49
N ALA A 445 -29.64 5.71 94.08
CA ALA A 445 -30.13 4.45 93.54
C ALA A 445 -29.78 3.28 94.47
N ILE A 446 -30.75 2.38 94.62
CA ILE A 446 -30.58 1.14 95.36
C ILE A 446 -30.45 0.02 94.31
N ASP A 447 -29.26 -0.55 94.19
CA ASP A 447 -28.99 -1.59 93.21
C ASP A 447 -29.63 -2.92 93.68
N TRP A 448 -30.79 -3.26 93.11
CA TRP A 448 -31.47 -4.51 93.42
C TRP A 448 -30.95 -5.65 92.54
N ASN A 449 -29.91 -6.34 93.00
CA ASN A 449 -29.49 -7.60 92.39
C ASN A 449 -30.28 -8.77 92.98
N ALA A 450 -31.35 -9.18 92.30
CA ALA A 450 -32.00 -10.45 92.58
C ALA A 450 -30.99 -11.59 92.36
N ASN A 451 -30.56 -12.25 93.44
CA ASN A 451 -29.59 -13.32 93.44
C ASN A 451 -30.01 -14.40 92.43
N LYS A 452 -29.26 -14.55 91.32
CA LYS A 452 -29.58 -15.55 90.30
C LYS A 452 -29.17 -16.92 90.81
N SER A 453 -30.16 -17.70 91.24
CA SER A 453 -30.01 -19.12 91.56
C SER A 453 -29.24 -19.86 90.45
N PRO A 454 -28.27 -20.74 90.76
CA PRO A 454 -27.45 -21.39 89.77
C PRO A 454 -28.31 -22.31 88.90
N ARG A 455 -28.56 -21.90 87.65
CA ARG A 455 -29.15 -22.77 86.62
C ARG A 455 -28.17 -23.92 86.35
N LYS A 456 -28.50 -25.12 86.86
CA LYS A 456 -27.82 -26.38 86.53
C LYS A 456 -27.70 -26.52 85.01
N LYS A 457 -26.48 -26.44 84.48
CA LYS A 457 -26.14 -26.96 83.15
C LYS A 457 -26.15 -28.48 83.24
N GLY A 458 -27.22 -29.11 82.76
CA GLY A 458 -27.34 -30.56 82.69
C GLY A 458 -28.03 -30.96 81.39
N ALA A 459 -27.28 -30.95 80.29
CA ALA A 459 -27.58 -31.67 79.05
C ALA A 459 -26.38 -31.46 78.11
N LEU A 460 -25.48 -32.45 78.04
CA LEU A 460 -24.50 -32.73 76.96
C LEU A 460 -23.32 -33.63 77.42
N ASN A 461 -23.45 -34.41 78.50
CA ASN A 461 -22.56 -35.55 78.76
C ASN A 461 -23.35 -36.84 78.56
N GLY A 462 -23.48 -37.24 77.31
CA GLY A 462 -24.24 -38.42 76.92
C GLY A 462 -23.92 -38.94 75.53
N ILE A 463 -22.72 -38.73 75.00
CA ILE A 463 -22.13 -39.52 73.90
C ILE A 463 -20.61 -39.50 74.12
N LEU A 464 -20.04 -40.60 74.63
CA LEU A 464 -18.69 -41.13 74.35
C LEU A 464 -18.39 -42.28 75.34
N PRO A 465 -18.17 -43.53 74.87
CA PRO A 465 -17.84 -44.65 75.74
C PRO A 465 -16.39 -44.58 76.26
N ARG A 466 -16.24 -44.89 77.56
CA ARG A 466 -14.99 -45.11 78.29
C ARG A 466 -14.23 -46.33 77.73
N ARG A 467 -13.06 -46.13 77.11
CA ARG A 467 -11.85 -47.00 77.06
C ARG A 467 -10.73 -46.13 76.44
N LEU A 468 -9.48 -46.01 76.88
CA LEU A 468 -8.61 -46.72 77.81
C LEU A 468 -7.73 -45.71 78.57
N ARG A 469 -7.49 -45.97 79.87
CA ARG A 469 -6.32 -45.47 80.59
C ARG A 469 -5.23 -46.54 80.47
N LEU A 470 -4.02 -46.15 80.05
CA LEU A 470 -2.79 -46.84 80.42
C LEU A 470 -1.79 -45.78 80.88
N ARG A 471 -1.24 -46.09 82.06
CA ARG A 471 -0.29 -45.41 82.96
C ARG A 471 0.23 -44.02 82.62
#